data_AF-A0A2G8L1M6-F1
#
_entry.id   AF-A0A2G8L1M6-F1
#
_cell.length_a   1.000
_cell.length_b   1.000
_cell.length_c   1.000
_cell.angle_alpha   90.00
_cell.angle_beta   90.00
_cell.angle_gamma   90.00
#
_symmetry.space_group_name_H-M   'P 1'
#
loop_
_entity.id
_entity.type
_entity.pdbx_description
1 polymer ?
#
loop_
_entity_poly.entity_id
_entity_poly.type
_entity_poly.pdbx_seq_one_letter_code
_entity_poly.pdbx_strand_id
1 'polypeptide(L)'
;MVSGTGDLRQNLFDLRQAHDRPNSPVLASQTLVCRDPPTPHGRPSESTGQAPPTVPETGNSLPPRHQGVTISCLEAVRSSLRQRGFSEAAAAMAADARRGTTAATYDSRLRKFDQWCRLRQILLPAASVTQIAEFLLSLFGEGKQVSTIRNYRSAIAAIHQGFPDGSTLSNNPYIAQLIKGMANRRPQIRRLAPSWGLSAVLHALAGPPYEPMANASLAALTKKTLFLVAVASARRRSCLHALSTKQNHIRFEGHGVRMVPDPSFIAKNQTLTFLPGDIFIPEIKTMSSVAEDKRWCPVRALKWYLNKTEKLRQSTSLFIIHDHPTQRPPKTLYPGG
;
A
#
# COMPACT_ATOMS: atom_id res chain seq x y z
N MET A 1 -41.61 67.82 -8.32
CA MET A 1 -42.55 67.57 -7.20
C MET A 1 -42.29 66.12 -6.78
N VAL A 2 -41.45 65.78 -5.80
CA VAL A 2 -41.29 66.23 -4.38
C VAL A 2 -42.36 65.63 -3.45
N SER A 3 -41.89 65.15 -2.28
CA SER A 3 -42.57 64.37 -1.21
C SER A 3 -42.69 62.87 -1.51
N GLY A 4 -42.15 61.92 -0.72
CA GLY A 4 -41.70 61.92 0.70
C GLY A 4 -42.87 61.55 1.61
N THR A 5 -42.80 60.64 2.60
CA THR A 5 -41.70 59.96 3.35
C THR A 5 -42.15 58.51 3.71
N GLY A 6 -41.40 57.60 4.37
CA GLY A 6 -40.17 57.74 5.15
C GLY A 6 -39.52 56.39 5.54
N ASP A 7 -38.43 56.49 6.31
CA ASP A 7 -37.48 55.42 6.63
C ASP A 7 -37.93 54.38 7.66
N LEU A 8 -37.38 53.17 7.52
CA LEU A 8 -37.08 52.27 8.63
C LEU A 8 -35.74 51.53 8.40
N ARG A 9 -34.65 52.26 8.64
CA ARG A 9 -33.34 51.69 9.00
C ARG A 9 -32.99 52.19 10.40
N GLN A 10 -32.83 51.29 11.38
CA GLN A 10 -31.81 51.38 12.44
C GLN A 10 -31.76 50.05 13.24
N ASN A 11 -30.60 49.79 13.86
CA ASN A 11 -30.09 48.53 14.43
C ASN A 11 -29.25 47.76 13.41
N LEU A 12 -28.10 48.33 13.01
CA LEU A 12 -26.79 48.20 13.69
C LEU A 12 -26.45 46.72 14.01
N PHE A 13 -25.40 46.13 13.43
CA PHE A 13 -23.99 46.52 13.57
C PHE A 13 -23.59 46.73 15.04
N ASP A 14 -23.50 45.62 15.76
CA ASP A 14 -22.55 45.49 16.86
C ASP A 14 -21.80 44.15 16.75
N LEU A 15 -20.59 44.10 17.35
CA LEU A 15 -19.64 42.98 17.33
C LEU A 15 -18.98 42.64 15.98
N ARG A 16 -18.08 43.54 15.55
CA ARG A 16 -16.80 43.12 14.96
C ARG A 16 -15.71 43.14 16.04
N GLN A 17 -14.90 42.08 16.07
CA GLN A 17 -13.54 41.98 16.66
C GLN A 17 -13.37 42.14 18.20
N ALA A 18 -13.00 41.03 18.86
CA ALA A 18 -11.84 40.95 19.75
C ALA A 18 -11.54 39.46 20.11
N HIS A 19 -10.28 39.12 20.38
CA HIS A 19 -9.78 37.78 20.79
C HIS A 19 -9.99 36.68 19.72
N ASP A 20 -9.01 36.26 18.92
CA ASP A 20 -7.55 36.19 19.12
C ASP A 20 -7.12 35.32 20.31
N ARG A 21 -6.95 34.02 20.05
CA ARG A 21 -5.96 33.13 20.69
C ARG A 21 -5.74 31.86 19.85
N PRO A 22 -4.53 31.28 19.80
CA PRO A 22 -4.19 30.22 18.85
C PRO A 22 -4.59 28.82 19.34
N ASN A 23 -4.83 27.91 18.40
CA ASN A 23 -4.95 26.47 18.67
C ASN A 23 -3.64 25.91 19.23
N SER A 24 -3.54 25.84 20.56
CA SER A 24 -2.49 25.12 21.26
C SER A 24 -2.69 23.60 21.12
N PRO A 25 -1.68 22.82 20.70
CA PRO A 25 -1.75 21.37 20.80
C PRO A 25 -1.68 20.97 22.28
N VAL A 26 -2.71 20.30 22.77
CA VAL A 26 -2.80 19.81 24.15
C VAL A 26 -1.61 18.90 24.46
N LEU A 27 -0.75 19.36 25.37
CA LEU A 27 0.36 18.59 25.91
C LEU A 27 -0.18 17.42 26.75
N ALA A 28 0.36 16.22 26.52
CA ALA A 28 0.17 15.12 27.46
C ALA A 28 1.09 15.33 28.68
N SER A 29 0.50 15.26 29.87
CA SER A 29 1.16 15.53 31.15
C SER A 29 2.32 14.57 31.46
N GLN A 30 3.38 15.09 32.07
CA GLN A 30 4.40 14.27 32.73
C GLN A 30 3.83 13.67 34.03
N THR A 31 4.24 12.45 34.39
CA THR A 31 3.89 11.84 35.69
C THR A 31 5.12 11.29 36.41
N LEU A 32 5.20 11.63 37.70
CA LEU A 32 6.26 11.37 38.69
C LEU A 32 5.60 10.81 39.96
N VAL A 33 6.20 9.94 40.79
CA VAL A 33 7.51 9.23 40.78
C VAL A 33 7.24 7.80 41.28
N CYS A 34 8.14 6.82 41.03
CA CYS A 34 8.50 5.92 42.14
C CYS A 34 9.93 5.38 42.05
N ARG A 35 10.54 5.14 43.20
CA ARG A 35 11.98 4.92 43.42
C ARG A 35 12.17 3.84 44.49
N ASP A 36 13.05 2.87 44.23
CA ASP A 36 13.72 1.96 45.19
C ASP A 36 12.79 0.99 45.98
N PRO A 37 13.22 -0.24 46.40
CA PRO A 37 14.45 -0.51 47.18
C PRO A 37 15.38 -1.64 46.65
N PRO A 38 16.61 -1.78 47.22
CA PRO A 38 17.64 -2.72 46.73
C PRO A 38 17.92 -3.94 47.63
N THR A 39 18.67 -4.92 47.08
CA THR A 39 19.37 -6.07 47.74
C THR A 39 18.46 -7.18 48.34
N PRO A 40 18.92 -8.46 48.36
CA PRO A 40 19.99 -8.94 49.26
C PRO A 40 21.15 -9.74 48.59
N HIS A 41 22.27 -9.74 49.32
CA HIS A 41 23.32 -10.77 49.53
C HIS A 41 23.31 -12.09 48.72
N GLY A 42 24.45 -12.72 48.37
CA GLY A 42 25.85 -12.42 48.67
C GLY A 42 26.84 -13.49 48.11
N ARG A 43 28.14 -13.22 48.22
CA ARG A 43 29.30 -14.16 48.06
C ARG A 43 29.88 -14.45 49.47
N PRO A 44 30.89 -15.35 49.69
CA PRO A 44 31.77 -16.09 48.76
C PRO A 44 31.61 -17.65 48.91
N SER A 45 32.53 -18.59 48.59
CA SER A 45 33.94 -18.55 48.14
C SER A 45 34.40 -19.80 47.32
N GLU A 46 35.71 -19.77 46.99
CA GLU A 46 36.79 -20.78 46.90
C GLU A 46 36.50 -22.24 47.35
N SER A 47 37.25 -23.31 47.00
CA SER A 47 38.58 -23.53 46.39
C SER A 47 38.64 -25.01 45.89
N THR A 48 39.59 -25.58 45.11
CA THR A 48 40.69 -25.14 44.23
C THR A 48 41.22 -26.40 43.50
N GLY A 49 41.78 -26.30 42.28
CA GLY A 49 42.41 -27.45 41.59
C GLY A 49 43.00 -27.13 40.22
N GLN A 50 44.33 -27.08 40.11
CA GLN A 50 45.09 -26.83 38.87
C GLN A 50 45.87 -28.08 38.42
N ALA A 51 45.81 -28.39 37.12
CA ALA A 51 46.82 -29.13 36.38
C ALA A 51 46.78 -28.70 34.88
N PRO A 52 47.92 -28.60 34.15
CA PRO A 52 47.98 -27.95 32.83
C PRO A 52 48.19 -28.98 31.68
N PRO A 53 48.48 -28.56 30.43
CA PRO A 53 47.46 -28.25 29.42
C PRO A 53 47.50 -29.20 28.21
N THR A 54 46.34 -29.65 27.73
CA THR A 54 46.25 -30.42 26.48
C THR A 54 46.03 -29.49 25.29
N VAL A 55 46.95 -29.49 24.32
CA VAL A 55 46.85 -28.73 23.07
C VAL A 55 45.79 -29.36 22.16
N PRO A 56 44.74 -28.64 21.73
CA PRO A 56 43.90 -29.05 20.61
C PRO A 56 44.55 -28.63 19.29
N GLU A 57 44.54 -29.53 18.31
CA GLU A 57 45.12 -29.28 16.98
C GLU A 57 44.48 -28.08 16.26
N THR A 58 45.27 -27.47 15.37
CA THR A 58 44.90 -26.33 14.53
C THR A 58 43.87 -26.73 13.46
N GLY A 59 42.64 -26.98 13.88
CA GLY A 59 41.50 -27.19 12.99
C GLY A 59 41.16 -25.90 12.26
N ASN A 60 41.53 -25.80 10.98
CA ASN A 60 41.21 -24.69 10.07
C ASN A 60 39.69 -24.49 9.92
N SER A 61 39.10 -23.83 10.91
CA SER A 61 37.69 -23.48 10.97
C SER A 61 37.47 -22.24 10.10
N LEU A 62 37.36 -22.47 8.79
CA LEU A 62 36.81 -21.48 7.87
C LEU A 62 35.50 -20.94 8.50
N PRO A 63 35.32 -19.61 8.63
CA PRO A 63 34.12 -19.08 9.25
C PRO A 63 32.90 -19.56 8.45
N PRO A 64 31.77 -19.87 9.12
CA PRO A 64 30.59 -20.37 8.43
C PRO A 64 30.24 -19.45 7.27
N ARG A 65 30.24 -19.98 6.04
CA ARG A 65 29.67 -19.26 4.89
C ARG A 65 28.26 -18.88 5.28
N HIS A 66 28.03 -17.61 5.60
CA HIS A 66 26.71 -17.08 5.90
C HIS A 66 25.82 -17.32 4.67
N GLN A 67 25.08 -18.42 4.68
CA GLN A 67 23.92 -18.61 3.82
C GLN A 67 23.04 -17.38 4.07
N GLY A 68 22.83 -16.59 3.02
CA GLY A 68 22.35 -15.22 3.16
C GLY A 68 20.97 -15.17 3.81
N VAL A 69 20.93 -14.91 5.12
CA VAL A 69 19.68 -14.74 5.87
C VAL A 69 18.89 -13.63 5.20
N THR A 70 17.80 -14.02 4.51
CA THR A 70 16.97 -13.09 3.77
C THR A 70 16.26 -12.18 4.75
N ILE A 71 16.57 -10.88 4.70
CA ILE A 71 15.93 -9.91 5.60
C ILE A 71 14.43 -9.86 5.34
N SER A 72 13.68 -10.25 6.37
CA SER A 72 12.24 -10.10 6.48
C SER A 72 11.93 -8.89 7.36
N CYS A 73 11.21 -7.92 6.82
CA CYS A 73 10.74 -6.75 7.55
C CYS A 73 9.79 -7.14 8.69
N LEU A 74 8.97 -8.19 8.50
CA LEU A 74 8.06 -8.68 9.53
C LEU A 74 8.84 -9.29 10.69
N GLU A 75 9.86 -10.10 10.40
CA GLU A 75 10.66 -10.74 11.44
C GLU A 75 11.54 -9.74 12.20
N ALA A 76 12.10 -8.74 11.51
CA ALA A 76 12.82 -7.66 12.17
C ALA A 76 11.92 -6.86 13.14
N VAL A 77 10.66 -6.58 12.76
CA VAL A 77 9.68 -5.93 13.66
C VAL A 77 9.32 -6.84 14.84
N ARG A 78 9.02 -8.12 14.57
CA ARG A 78 8.67 -9.13 15.58
C ARG A 78 9.78 -9.31 16.62
N SER A 79 11.01 -9.51 16.16
CA SER A 79 12.21 -9.58 17.00
C SER A 79 12.43 -8.30 17.81
N SER A 80 12.21 -7.11 17.22
CA SER A 80 12.33 -5.83 17.93
C SER A 80 11.23 -5.59 18.98
N LEU A 81 10.05 -6.19 18.83
CA LEU A 81 9.00 -6.18 19.86
C LEU A 81 9.28 -7.19 20.97
N ARG A 82 9.76 -8.39 20.65
CA ARG A 82 10.21 -9.38 21.65
C ARG A 82 11.33 -8.84 22.53
N GLN A 83 12.29 -8.11 21.96
CA GLN A 83 13.35 -7.41 22.69
C GLN A 83 12.82 -6.30 23.64
N ARG A 84 11.59 -5.81 23.42
CA ARG A 84 10.89 -4.88 24.32
C ARG A 84 9.94 -5.58 25.31
N GLY A 85 10.02 -6.90 25.45
CA GLY A 85 9.22 -7.69 26.40
C GLY A 85 7.82 -8.09 25.93
N PHE A 86 7.46 -7.85 24.65
CA PHE A 86 6.18 -8.34 24.11
C PHE A 86 6.22 -9.87 23.96
N SER A 87 5.10 -10.53 24.25
CA SER A 87 4.94 -11.96 24.01
C SER A 87 5.04 -12.29 22.52
N GLU A 88 5.42 -13.52 22.19
CA GLU A 88 5.54 -14.00 20.80
C GLU A 88 4.24 -13.78 20.00
N ALA A 89 3.08 -14.09 20.60
CA ALA A 89 1.77 -13.88 19.97
C ALA A 89 1.46 -12.39 19.74
N ALA A 90 1.79 -11.50 20.70
CA ALA A 90 1.58 -10.07 20.55
C ALA A 90 2.52 -9.46 19.49
N ALA A 91 3.78 -9.89 19.47
CA ALA A 91 4.77 -9.47 18.47
C ALA A 91 4.39 -9.92 17.05
N ALA A 92 3.85 -11.14 16.90
CA ALA A 92 3.31 -11.64 15.63
C ALA A 92 2.13 -10.78 15.14
N MET A 93 1.12 -10.60 15.98
CA MET A 93 -0.08 -9.79 15.66
C MET A 93 0.27 -8.34 15.30
N ALA A 94 1.24 -7.75 15.99
CA ALA A 94 1.72 -6.39 15.70
C ALA A 94 2.52 -6.31 14.38
N ALA A 95 3.22 -7.37 13.97
CA ALA A 95 3.87 -7.43 12.66
C ALA A 95 2.83 -7.49 11.53
N ASP A 96 1.74 -8.24 11.70
CA ASP A 96 0.65 -8.40 10.72
C ASP A 96 -0.11 -7.10 10.38
N ALA A 97 0.03 -6.05 11.21
CA ALA A 97 -0.41 -4.70 10.86
C ALA A 97 0.17 -4.21 9.51
N ARG A 98 1.33 -4.76 9.08
CA ARG A 98 1.93 -4.52 7.77
C ARG A 98 1.48 -5.58 6.76
N ARG A 99 0.36 -5.30 6.07
CA ARG A 99 -0.15 -6.08 4.91
C ARG A 99 0.97 -6.68 4.05
N GLY A 100 0.88 -7.96 3.70
CA GLY A 100 1.93 -8.72 3.01
C GLY A 100 2.49 -8.09 1.71
N THR A 101 1.67 -7.37 0.93
CA THR A 101 2.15 -6.61 -0.25
C THR A 101 3.09 -5.46 0.12
N THR A 102 2.91 -4.83 1.27
CA THR A 102 3.82 -3.82 1.83
C THR A 102 5.06 -4.47 2.44
N ALA A 103 4.92 -5.63 3.10
CA ALA A 103 6.06 -6.41 3.61
C ALA A 103 7.01 -6.82 2.47
N ALA A 104 6.52 -7.53 1.45
CA ALA A 104 7.32 -7.94 0.28
C ALA A 104 7.95 -6.74 -0.46
N THR A 105 7.24 -5.60 -0.50
CA THR A 105 7.77 -4.33 -0.99
C THR A 105 8.97 -3.87 -0.15
N TYR A 106 8.87 -3.92 1.17
CA TYR A 106 9.93 -3.51 2.09
C TYR A 106 11.11 -4.50 2.03
N ASP A 107 10.88 -5.81 2.04
CA ASP A 107 11.92 -6.86 1.94
C ASP A 107 12.76 -6.71 0.66
N SER A 108 12.12 -6.35 -0.47
CA SER A 108 12.82 -6.02 -1.71
C SER A 108 13.75 -4.80 -1.59
N ARG A 109 13.38 -3.81 -0.77
CA ARG A 109 14.15 -2.58 -0.56
C ARG A 109 15.27 -2.80 0.45
N LEU A 110 14.97 -3.53 1.54
CA LEU A 110 15.91 -3.93 2.57
C LEU A 110 17.01 -4.81 2.02
N ARG A 111 16.71 -5.76 1.11
CA ARG A 111 17.75 -6.57 0.43
C ARG A 111 18.77 -5.73 -0.35
N LYS A 112 18.34 -4.68 -1.06
CA LYS A 112 19.28 -3.77 -1.76
C LYS A 112 20.06 -2.89 -0.79
N PHE A 113 19.45 -2.47 0.32
CA PHE A 113 20.15 -1.73 1.37
C PHE A 113 21.22 -2.60 2.07
N ASP A 114 20.88 -3.84 2.42
CA ASP A 114 21.79 -4.84 2.99
C ASP A 114 22.96 -5.15 2.07
N GLN A 115 22.72 -5.36 0.78
CA GLN A 115 23.80 -5.51 -0.20
C GLN A 115 24.73 -4.29 -0.21
N TRP A 116 24.19 -3.07 -0.13
CA TRP A 116 24.99 -1.84 -0.08
C TRP A 116 25.78 -1.69 1.22
N CYS A 117 25.20 -2.11 2.35
CA CYS A 117 25.81 -2.14 3.68
C CYS A 117 26.94 -3.17 3.79
N ARG A 118 26.74 -4.41 3.32
CA ARG A 118 27.75 -5.48 3.34
C ARG A 118 29.03 -5.10 2.60
N LEU A 119 28.89 -4.45 1.44
CA LEU A 119 30.02 -3.93 0.66
C LEU A 119 30.81 -2.81 1.39
N ARG A 120 30.30 -2.28 2.50
CA ARG A 120 30.88 -1.19 3.30
C ARG A 120 31.10 -1.57 4.77
N GLN A 121 30.90 -2.84 5.14
CA GLN A 121 30.96 -3.33 6.51
C GLN A 121 30.06 -2.56 7.50
N ILE A 122 28.88 -2.13 7.05
CA ILE A 122 27.91 -1.37 7.85
C ILE A 122 26.90 -2.32 8.50
N LEU A 123 26.67 -2.17 9.82
CA LEU A 123 25.61 -2.87 10.53
C LEU A 123 24.23 -2.25 10.24
N LEU A 124 23.37 -3.02 9.57
CA LEU A 124 22.06 -2.61 9.06
C LEU A 124 21.14 -1.88 10.08
N PRO A 125 20.98 -2.34 11.35
CA PRO A 125 20.05 -1.70 12.29
C PRO A 125 20.59 -0.41 12.92
N ALA A 126 21.91 -0.18 12.82
CA ALA A 126 22.66 0.89 13.48
C ALA A 126 23.36 1.83 12.48
N ALA A 127 23.00 1.76 11.20
CA ALA A 127 23.56 2.61 10.15
C ALA A 127 23.33 4.10 10.48
N SER A 128 24.37 4.92 10.38
CA SER A 128 24.30 6.34 10.75
C SER A 128 23.44 7.17 9.79
N VAL A 129 23.01 8.37 10.23
CA VAL A 129 22.28 9.33 9.37
C VAL A 129 23.04 9.56 8.06
N THR A 130 24.35 9.75 8.13
CA THR A 130 25.24 9.94 6.98
C THR A 130 25.28 8.72 6.07
N GLN A 131 25.44 7.52 6.61
CA GLN A 131 25.45 6.29 5.81
C GLN A 131 24.13 6.07 5.07
N ILE A 132 23.00 6.34 5.73
CA ILE A 132 21.68 6.22 5.09
C ILE A 132 21.46 7.35 4.07
N ALA A 133 21.94 8.58 4.33
CA ALA A 133 21.93 9.67 3.36
C ALA A 133 22.70 9.31 2.08
N GLU A 134 23.92 8.74 2.21
CA GLU A 134 24.73 8.28 1.08
C GLU A 134 24.05 7.15 0.29
N PHE A 135 23.38 6.21 0.95
CA PHE A 135 22.58 5.20 0.25
C PHE A 135 21.40 5.81 -0.52
N LEU A 136 20.66 6.74 0.08
CA LEU A 136 19.55 7.42 -0.60
C LEU A 136 20.06 8.28 -1.78
N LEU A 137 21.25 8.87 -1.65
CA LEU A 137 21.94 9.60 -2.73
C LEU A 137 22.38 8.67 -3.86
N SER A 138 22.94 7.49 -3.56
CA SER A 138 23.32 6.52 -4.60
C SER A 138 22.10 6.03 -5.39
N LEU A 139 20.95 5.81 -4.72
CA LEU A 139 19.68 5.53 -5.41
C LEU A 139 19.22 6.65 -6.35
N PHE A 140 19.45 7.92 -5.98
CA PHE A 140 19.15 9.06 -6.85
C PHE A 140 20.07 9.12 -8.07
N GLY A 141 21.36 8.78 -7.89
CA GLY A 141 22.34 8.58 -8.95
C GLY A 141 21.96 7.46 -9.92
N GLU A 142 21.45 6.33 -9.43
CA GLU A 142 20.85 5.24 -10.24
C GLU A 142 19.51 5.60 -10.92
N GLY A 143 19.21 6.90 -11.09
CA GLY A 143 18.00 7.38 -11.77
C GLY A 143 16.67 7.10 -11.06
N LYS A 144 16.67 6.63 -9.80
CA LYS A 144 15.40 6.29 -9.12
C LYS A 144 14.55 7.54 -8.88
N GLN A 145 13.23 7.38 -8.97
CA GLN A 145 12.30 8.46 -8.64
C GLN A 145 12.28 8.74 -7.13
N VAL A 146 12.06 10.00 -6.75
CA VAL A 146 12.03 10.42 -5.34
C VAL A 146 10.91 9.72 -4.55
N SER A 147 9.79 9.40 -5.20
CA SER A 147 8.73 8.54 -4.65
C SER A 147 9.24 7.15 -4.26
N THR A 148 10.09 6.53 -5.09
CA THR A 148 10.75 5.25 -4.80
C THR A 148 11.76 5.39 -3.66
N ILE A 149 12.58 6.45 -3.66
CA ILE A 149 13.58 6.73 -2.60
C ILE A 149 12.89 6.92 -1.23
N ARG A 150 11.75 7.63 -1.18
CA ARG A 150 10.91 7.73 0.03
C ARG A 150 10.42 6.36 0.52
N ASN A 151 10.12 5.42 -0.37
CA ASN A 151 9.77 4.05 0.02
C ASN A 151 10.98 3.25 0.56
N TYR A 152 12.20 3.48 0.05
CA TYR A 152 13.42 2.91 0.67
C TYR A 152 13.60 3.45 2.09
N ARG A 153 13.50 4.77 2.28
CA ARG A 153 13.53 5.41 3.61
C ARG A 153 12.51 4.76 4.55
N SER A 154 11.25 4.62 4.15
CA SER A 154 10.21 4.01 5.00
C SER A 154 10.42 2.51 5.28
N ALA A 155 11.08 1.77 4.38
CA ALA A 155 11.45 0.39 4.61
C ALA A 155 12.56 0.25 5.65
N ILE A 156 13.62 1.07 5.53
CA ILE A 156 14.72 1.11 6.51
C ILE A 156 14.20 1.58 7.87
N ALA A 157 13.37 2.63 7.90
CA ALA A 157 12.76 3.16 9.13
C ALA A 157 11.90 2.14 9.89
N ALA A 158 11.44 1.06 9.25
CA ALA A 158 10.65 0.01 9.91
C ALA A 158 11.49 -0.99 10.72
N ILE A 159 12.82 -1.01 10.53
CA ILE A 159 13.75 -1.95 11.17
C ILE A 159 14.95 -1.27 11.87
N HIS A 160 15.14 0.02 11.63
CA HIS A 160 16.22 0.82 12.19
C HIS A 160 15.92 1.19 13.64
N GLN A 161 16.93 1.18 14.51
CA GLN A 161 16.75 1.35 15.95
C GLN A 161 16.50 2.81 16.38
N GLY A 162 16.67 3.77 15.46
CA GLY A 162 16.71 5.20 15.76
C GLY A 162 18.15 5.72 15.85
N PHE A 163 18.29 6.99 16.15
CA PHE A 163 19.58 7.68 16.25
C PHE A 163 19.85 8.15 17.69
N PRO A 164 21.11 8.42 18.07
CA PRO A 164 21.46 8.84 19.44
C PRO A 164 20.80 10.15 19.90
N ASP A 165 20.36 11.00 18.97
CA ASP A 165 19.60 12.24 19.23
C ASP A 165 18.10 11.99 19.50
N GLY A 166 17.67 10.71 19.60
CA GLY A 166 16.28 10.32 19.73
C GLY A 166 15.46 10.45 18.43
N SER A 167 16.06 10.93 17.34
CA SER A 167 15.39 11.00 16.05
C SER A 167 15.31 9.63 15.37
N THR A 168 14.37 9.51 14.45
CA THR A 168 14.17 8.34 13.59
C THR A 168 14.39 8.75 12.15
N LEU A 169 14.58 7.78 11.27
CA LEU A 169 14.71 8.05 9.83
C LEU A 169 13.46 8.70 9.20
N SER A 170 12.31 8.70 9.89
CA SER A 170 11.07 9.35 9.42
C SER A 170 11.01 10.85 9.74
N ASN A 171 11.53 11.28 10.90
CA ASN A 171 11.48 12.67 11.39
C ASN A 171 12.85 13.39 11.40
N ASN A 172 13.96 12.72 11.08
CA ASN A 172 15.27 13.37 11.00
C ASN A 172 15.32 14.49 9.93
N PRO A 173 15.74 15.72 10.28
CA PRO A 173 15.65 16.89 9.40
C PRO A 173 16.60 16.82 8.20
N TYR A 174 17.80 16.26 8.35
CA TYR A 174 18.79 16.16 7.26
C TYR A 174 18.31 15.23 6.14
N ILE A 175 17.70 14.09 6.50
CA ILE A 175 17.08 13.17 5.55
C ILE A 175 15.89 13.83 4.83
N ALA A 176 15.11 14.66 5.53
CA ALA A 176 14.02 15.42 4.92
C ALA A 176 14.53 16.49 3.93
N GLN A 177 15.59 17.22 4.28
CA GLN A 177 16.25 18.20 3.41
C GLN A 177 16.86 17.53 2.16
N LEU A 178 17.56 16.40 2.32
CA LEU A 178 18.11 15.62 1.21
C LEU A 178 17.03 15.22 0.20
N ILE A 179 15.91 14.67 0.68
CA ILE A 179 14.79 14.25 -0.17
C ILE A 179 14.08 15.45 -0.82
N LYS A 180 14.07 16.63 -0.16
CA LYS A 180 13.59 17.90 -0.76
C LYS A 180 14.53 18.35 -1.88
N GLY A 181 15.85 18.32 -1.67
CA GLY A 181 16.85 18.62 -2.69
C GLY A 181 16.75 17.71 -3.92
N MET A 182 16.55 16.40 -3.71
CA MET A 182 16.28 15.44 -4.80
C MET A 182 15.01 15.78 -5.58
N ALA A 183 13.93 16.18 -4.89
CA ALA A 183 12.68 16.57 -5.54
C ALA A 183 12.81 17.85 -6.37
N ASN A 184 13.60 18.83 -5.89
CA ASN A 184 13.90 20.06 -6.62
C ASN A 184 14.77 19.78 -7.86
N ARG A 185 15.80 18.91 -7.74
CA ARG A 185 16.68 18.54 -8.86
C ARG A 185 16.01 17.63 -9.90
N ARG A 186 15.00 16.85 -9.53
CA ARG A 186 14.25 15.95 -10.42
C ARG A 186 12.75 16.03 -10.10
N PRO A 187 12.06 17.11 -10.55
CA PRO A 187 10.64 17.29 -10.31
C PRO A 187 9.81 16.13 -10.88
N GLN A 188 8.72 15.79 -10.21
CA GLN A 188 7.82 14.71 -10.65
C GLN A 188 6.97 15.17 -11.83
N ILE A 189 7.43 14.90 -13.06
CA ILE A 189 6.60 15.04 -14.26
C ILE A 189 5.48 13.99 -14.19
N ARG A 190 4.22 14.45 -14.15
CA ARG A 190 3.06 13.56 -14.24
C ARG A 190 2.99 13.02 -15.66
N ARG A 191 3.25 11.72 -15.83
CA ARG A 191 2.84 11.02 -17.07
C ARG A 191 1.32 11.04 -17.11
N LEU A 192 0.78 11.91 -17.95
CA LEU A 192 -0.63 11.86 -18.33
C LEU A 192 -0.86 10.51 -19.02
N ALA A 193 -2.00 9.88 -18.73
CA ALA A 193 -2.49 8.83 -19.62
C ALA A 193 -2.73 9.45 -21.01
N PRO A 194 -2.63 8.67 -22.11
CA PRO A 194 -3.07 9.16 -23.41
C PRO A 194 -4.51 9.68 -23.28
N SER A 195 -4.81 10.79 -23.95
CA SER A 195 -6.16 11.33 -24.01
C SER A 195 -7.11 10.26 -24.57
N TRP A 196 -8.20 10.00 -23.85
CA TRP A 196 -9.24 9.08 -24.28
C TRP A 196 -10.61 9.70 -23.97
N GLY A 197 -11.53 9.59 -24.92
CA GLY A 197 -12.91 10.05 -24.75
C GLY A 197 -13.81 8.89 -24.36
N LEU A 198 -14.60 9.05 -23.29
CA LEU A 198 -15.58 8.03 -22.88
C LEU A 198 -16.58 7.71 -24.02
N SER A 199 -17.04 8.74 -24.74
CA SER A 199 -17.90 8.57 -25.92
C SER A 199 -17.27 7.67 -26.99
N ALA A 200 -15.99 7.88 -27.33
CA ALA A 200 -15.28 7.06 -28.32
C ALA A 200 -15.16 5.59 -27.90
N VAL A 201 -14.91 5.32 -26.62
CA VAL A 201 -14.85 3.94 -26.10
C VAL A 201 -16.25 3.30 -26.08
N LEU A 202 -17.29 4.03 -25.65
CA LEU A 202 -18.67 3.52 -25.68
C LEU A 202 -19.13 3.23 -27.11
N HIS A 203 -18.80 4.10 -28.07
CA HIS A 203 -19.10 3.90 -29.49
C HIS A 203 -18.40 2.63 -30.02
N ALA A 204 -17.09 2.46 -29.77
CA ALA A 204 -16.36 1.25 -30.13
C ALA A 204 -16.94 -0.02 -29.48
N LEU A 205 -17.36 0.05 -28.21
CA LEU A 205 -18.01 -1.06 -27.51
C LEU A 205 -19.41 -1.37 -28.07
N ALA A 206 -20.06 -0.49 -28.82
CA ALA A 206 -21.37 -0.73 -29.42
C ALA A 206 -21.34 -1.54 -30.73
N GLY A 207 -20.15 -1.81 -31.29
CA GLY A 207 -19.95 -2.54 -32.53
C GLY A 207 -19.07 -3.80 -32.41
N PRO A 208 -18.71 -4.42 -33.54
CA PRO A 208 -17.75 -5.52 -33.57
C PRO A 208 -16.38 -5.10 -32.99
N PRO A 209 -15.62 -6.00 -32.33
CA PRO A 209 -15.92 -7.41 -32.06
C PRO A 209 -16.74 -7.64 -30.77
N TYR A 210 -17.34 -6.59 -30.19
CA TYR A 210 -18.02 -6.64 -28.89
C TYR A 210 -19.52 -6.93 -28.99
N GLU A 211 -20.15 -6.55 -30.10
CA GLU A 211 -21.52 -6.91 -30.47
C GLU A 211 -21.54 -7.68 -31.81
N PRO A 212 -22.48 -8.63 -31.99
CA PRO A 212 -23.43 -9.12 -30.99
C PRO A 212 -22.75 -9.99 -29.91
N MET A 213 -23.11 -9.79 -28.64
CA MET A 213 -22.47 -10.47 -27.49
C MET A 213 -22.47 -12.01 -27.56
N ALA A 214 -23.45 -12.62 -28.25
CA ALA A 214 -23.50 -14.06 -28.47
C ALA A 214 -22.22 -14.56 -29.19
N ASN A 215 -21.83 -13.86 -30.26
CA ASN A 215 -20.73 -14.25 -31.15
C ASN A 215 -19.38 -13.65 -30.72
N ALA A 216 -19.39 -12.61 -29.87
CA ALA A 216 -18.18 -11.99 -29.32
C ALA A 216 -17.29 -13.02 -28.59
N SER A 217 -15.97 -12.95 -28.80
CA SER A 217 -15.02 -13.82 -28.12
C SER A 217 -15.04 -13.59 -26.59
N LEU A 218 -14.62 -14.58 -25.80
CA LEU A 218 -14.55 -14.42 -24.34
C LEU A 218 -13.67 -13.22 -23.94
N ALA A 219 -12.57 -12.99 -24.65
CA ALA A 219 -11.71 -11.82 -24.42
C ALA A 219 -12.42 -10.48 -24.72
N ALA A 220 -13.20 -10.38 -25.81
CA ALA A 220 -13.97 -9.19 -26.13
C ALA A 220 -15.09 -8.94 -25.10
N LEU A 221 -15.86 -9.99 -24.76
CA LEU A 221 -16.92 -9.92 -23.76
C LEU A 221 -16.39 -9.55 -22.36
N THR A 222 -15.22 -10.09 -21.97
CA THR A 222 -14.54 -9.74 -20.71
C THR A 222 -14.15 -8.26 -20.69
N LYS A 223 -13.48 -7.77 -21.74
CA LYS A 223 -13.08 -6.35 -21.86
C LYS A 223 -14.28 -5.42 -21.77
N LYS A 224 -15.35 -5.70 -22.52
CA LYS A 224 -16.58 -4.91 -22.51
C LYS A 224 -17.25 -4.90 -21.13
N THR A 225 -17.45 -6.08 -20.54
CA THR A 225 -18.12 -6.21 -19.24
C THR A 225 -17.32 -5.52 -18.13
N LEU A 226 -16.00 -5.74 -18.10
CA LEU A 226 -15.11 -5.10 -17.12
C LEU A 226 -15.12 -3.58 -17.26
N PHE A 227 -15.08 -3.05 -18.49
CA PHE A 227 -15.13 -1.60 -18.72
C PHE A 227 -16.46 -0.99 -18.26
N LEU A 228 -17.60 -1.56 -18.69
CA LEU A 228 -18.92 -1.05 -18.33
C LEU A 228 -19.18 -1.14 -16.82
N VAL A 229 -18.79 -2.23 -16.16
CA VAL A 229 -18.89 -2.37 -14.70
C VAL A 229 -17.94 -1.39 -13.98
N ALA A 230 -16.72 -1.18 -14.48
CA ALA A 230 -15.78 -0.23 -13.89
C ALA A 230 -16.30 1.22 -13.95
N VAL A 231 -16.83 1.65 -15.10
CA VAL A 231 -17.40 2.99 -15.28
C VAL A 231 -18.66 3.16 -14.44
N ALA A 232 -19.62 2.23 -14.52
CA ALA A 232 -20.89 2.36 -13.82
C ALA A 232 -20.79 2.24 -12.29
N SER A 233 -19.81 1.51 -11.77
CA SER A 233 -19.60 1.39 -10.32
C SER A 233 -18.65 2.44 -9.71
N ALA A 234 -17.88 3.14 -10.55
CA ALA A 234 -16.80 4.06 -10.16
C ALA A 234 -15.79 3.47 -9.15
N ARG A 235 -15.67 2.13 -9.06
CA ARG A 235 -14.80 1.48 -8.07
C ARG A 235 -13.37 1.27 -8.58
N ARG A 236 -12.40 1.29 -7.66
CA ARG A 236 -10.99 1.03 -7.96
C ARG A 236 -10.79 -0.40 -8.46
N ARG A 237 -9.78 -0.63 -9.32
CA ARG A 237 -9.39 -1.96 -9.84
C ARG A 237 -9.32 -3.05 -8.75
N SER A 238 -8.80 -2.74 -7.57
CA SER A 238 -8.74 -3.68 -6.44
C SER A 238 -10.11 -4.12 -5.92
N CYS A 239 -11.09 -3.22 -5.90
CA CYS A 239 -12.47 -3.55 -5.53
C CYS A 239 -13.14 -4.42 -6.60
N LEU A 240 -12.85 -4.16 -7.88
CA LEU A 240 -13.37 -4.98 -9.00
C LEU A 240 -12.78 -6.41 -8.97
N HIS A 241 -11.51 -6.57 -8.60
CA HIS A 241 -10.89 -7.88 -8.35
C HIS A 241 -11.48 -8.60 -7.11
N ALA A 242 -12.05 -7.87 -6.16
CA ALA A 242 -12.67 -8.44 -4.98
C ALA A 242 -14.14 -8.85 -5.19
N LEU A 243 -14.73 -8.57 -6.34
CA LEU A 243 -16.07 -9.05 -6.69
C LEU A 243 -16.06 -10.56 -6.86
N SER A 244 -17.07 -11.24 -6.29
CA SER A 244 -17.14 -12.70 -6.26
C SER A 244 -18.46 -13.23 -6.83
N THR A 245 -18.44 -14.46 -7.35
CA THR A 245 -19.63 -15.25 -7.72
C THR A 245 -20.10 -16.21 -6.62
N LYS A 246 -19.57 -16.09 -5.39
CA LYS A 246 -20.10 -16.79 -4.21
C LYS A 246 -21.60 -16.49 -4.03
N GLN A 247 -22.32 -17.40 -3.38
CA GLN A 247 -23.75 -17.23 -3.09
C GLN A 247 -24.02 -15.88 -2.42
N ASN A 248 -25.07 -15.18 -2.85
CA ASN A 248 -25.47 -13.85 -2.38
C ASN A 248 -24.49 -12.68 -2.64
N HIS A 249 -23.35 -12.87 -3.31
CA HIS A 249 -22.45 -11.78 -3.71
C HIS A 249 -22.87 -11.05 -5.00
N ILE A 250 -23.70 -11.67 -5.83
CA ILE A 250 -24.33 -11.04 -7.00
C ILE A 250 -25.83 -11.32 -6.90
N ARG A 251 -26.63 -10.25 -6.88
CA ARG A 251 -28.09 -10.32 -6.80
C ARG A 251 -28.67 -9.50 -7.94
N PHE A 252 -29.40 -10.15 -8.84
CA PHE A 252 -30.14 -9.45 -9.88
C PHE A 252 -31.48 -9.02 -9.31
N GLU A 253 -31.75 -7.72 -9.36
CA GLU A 253 -32.96 -7.08 -8.87
C GLU A 253 -33.73 -6.54 -10.08
N GLY A 254 -35.05 -6.30 -9.95
CA GLY A 254 -35.89 -5.88 -11.09
C GLY A 254 -35.40 -4.59 -11.80
N HIS A 255 -34.64 -3.77 -11.09
CA HIS A 255 -34.12 -2.47 -11.52
C HIS A 255 -32.58 -2.43 -11.69
N GLY A 256 -31.86 -3.54 -11.50
CA GLY A 256 -30.39 -3.53 -11.59
C GLY A 256 -29.68 -4.80 -11.13
N VAL A 257 -28.41 -4.65 -10.74
CA VAL A 257 -27.62 -5.69 -10.07
C VAL A 257 -26.94 -5.10 -8.84
N ARG A 258 -27.02 -5.82 -7.74
CA ARG A 258 -26.30 -5.56 -6.50
C ARG A 258 -25.13 -6.53 -6.38
N MET A 259 -23.94 -6.00 -6.14
CA MET A 259 -22.71 -6.79 -6.02
C MET A 259 -21.98 -6.47 -4.73
N VAL A 260 -21.53 -7.50 -4.02
CA VAL A 260 -20.83 -7.40 -2.75
C VAL A 260 -19.39 -7.90 -2.93
N PRO A 261 -18.36 -7.07 -2.69
CA PRO A 261 -16.97 -7.55 -2.61
C PRO A 261 -16.81 -8.64 -1.56
N ASP A 262 -15.75 -9.44 -1.65
CA ASP A 262 -15.41 -10.40 -0.61
C ASP A 262 -15.18 -9.69 0.75
N PRO A 263 -15.85 -10.08 1.86
CA PRO A 263 -15.65 -9.47 3.17
C PRO A 263 -14.19 -9.47 3.67
N SER A 264 -13.36 -10.41 3.20
CA SER A 264 -11.92 -10.41 3.51
C SER A 264 -11.14 -9.29 2.81
N PHE A 265 -11.74 -8.62 1.80
CA PHE A 265 -11.13 -7.52 1.09
C PHE A 265 -11.40 -6.16 1.76
N ILE A 266 -10.36 -5.61 2.37
CA ILE A 266 -10.31 -4.21 2.82
C ILE A 266 -9.44 -3.41 1.85
N ALA A 267 -9.94 -2.36 1.21
CA ALA A 267 -9.13 -1.53 0.32
C ALA A 267 -8.03 -0.77 1.09
N LYS A 268 -6.97 -0.32 0.39
CA LYS A 268 -5.80 0.33 1.03
C LYS A 268 -6.12 1.61 1.80
N ASN A 269 -7.24 2.28 1.47
CA ASN A 269 -7.68 3.55 2.06
C ASN A 269 -8.87 3.39 3.02
N GLN A 270 -9.17 2.18 3.48
CA GLN A 270 -10.29 1.87 4.35
C GLN A 270 -9.78 1.47 5.74
N THR A 271 -10.42 2.01 6.78
CA THR A 271 -10.16 1.70 8.19
C THR A 271 -10.80 0.36 8.57
N LEU A 272 -10.44 -0.19 9.74
CA LEU A 272 -11.05 -1.42 10.27
C LEU A 272 -12.56 -1.28 10.52
N THR A 273 -13.03 -0.05 10.74
CA THR A 273 -14.45 0.30 10.90
C THR A 273 -15.22 0.40 9.57
N PHE A 274 -14.54 0.27 8.42
CA PHE A 274 -15.19 0.40 7.12
C PHE A 274 -15.89 -0.91 6.72
N LEU A 275 -17.22 -0.92 6.78
CA LEU A 275 -18.05 -1.94 6.15
C LEU A 275 -18.23 -1.62 4.66
N PRO A 276 -17.83 -2.52 3.72
CA PRO A 276 -18.08 -2.33 2.30
C PRO A 276 -19.57 -2.39 1.96
N GLY A 277 -20.22 -1.23 1.89
CA GLY A 277 -21.58 -1.11 1.36
C GLY A 277 -21.66 -1.58 -0.09
N ASP A 278 -22.81 -2.15 -0.44
CA ASP A 278 -23.05 -2.80 -1.73
C ASP A 278 -22.73 -1.91 -2.94
N ILE A 279 -22.34 -2.55 -4.04
CA ILE A 279 -22.21 -1.92 -5.35
C ILE A 279 -23.51 -2.19 -6.11
N PHE A 280 -24.44 -1.24 -6.07
CA PHE A 280 -25.61 -1.25 -6.93
C PHE A 280 -25.30 -0.62 -8.29
N ILE A 281 -25.72 -1.27 -9.38
CA ILE A 281 -25.66 -0.76 -10.75
C ILE A 281 -27.06 -0.90 -11.38
N PRO A 282 -27.70 0.20 -11.80
CA PRO A 282 -29.01 0.14 -12.45
C PRO A 282 -28.95 -0.52 -13.84
N GLU A 283 -30.04 -1.15 -14.26
CA GLU A 283 -30.16 -1.72 -15.60
C GLU A 283 -30.65 -0.64 -16.58
N ILE A 284 -29.86 -0.27 -17.60
CA ILE A 284 -30.16 0.87 -18.50
C ILE A 284 -31.57 0.80 -19.12
N LYS A 285 -32.14 -0.41 -19.31
CA LYS A 285 -33.50 -0.60 -19.81
C LYS A 285 -34.60 0.07 -18.95
N THR A 286 -34.33 0.36 -17.67
CA THR A 286 -35.25 1.05 -16.76
C THR A 286 -35.04 2.57 -16.74
N MET A 287 -34.04 3.06 -17.48
CA MET A 287 -33.69 4.49 -17.58
C MET A 287 -33.79 5.02 -19.01
N SER A 288 -33.82 4.15 -20.02
CA SER A 288 -33.99 4.51 -21.43
C SER A 288 -34.85 3.49 -22.17
N SER A 289 -35.77 3.99 -22.99
CA SER A 289 -36.58 3.21 -23.93
C SER A 289 -35.86 2.91 -25.25
N VAL A 290 -34.76 3.62 -25.55
CA VAL A 290 -33.99 3.49 -26.80
C VAL A 290 -33.36 2.09 -26.89
N ALA A 291 -33.47 1.45 -28.05
CA ALA A 291 -33.02 0.07 -28.22
C ALA A 291 -31.49 -0.04 -28.24
N GLU A 292 -30.83 0.96 -28.79
CA GLU A 292 -29.38 1.08 -28.98
C GLU A 292 -28.65 1.17 -27.63
N ASP A 293 -29.21 1.90 -26.66
CA ASP A 293 -28.64 2.10 -25.31
C ASP A 293 -28.42 0.78 -24.56
N LYS A 294 -29.20 -0.26 -24.88
CA LYS A 294 -29.05 -1.62 -24.33
C LYS A 294 -27.65 -2.20 -24.64
N ARG A 295 -26.97 -1.73 -25.69
CA ARG A 295 -25.57 -2.10 -26.00
C ARG A 295 -24.58 -1.65 -24.93
N TRP A 296 -24.86 -0.58 -24.19
CA TRP A 296 -23.99 -0.09 -23.09
C TRP A 296 -24.41 -0.59 -21.70
N CYS A 297 -25.51 -1.34 -21.60
CA CYS A 297 -26.03 -1.81 -20.32
C CYS A 297 -25.03 -2.72 -19.57
N PRO A 298 -24.49 -2.31 -18.40
CA PRO A 298 -23.53 -3.12 -17.65
C PRO A 298 -24.16 -4.42 -17.14
N VAL A 299 -25.44 -4.37 -16.73
CA VAL A 299 -26.21 -5.52 -16.26
C VAL A 299 -26.40 -6.55 -17.39
N ARG A 300 -26.66 -6.10 -18.63
CA ARG A 300 -26.73 -6.98 -19.82
C ARG A 300 -25.39 -7.64 -20.10
N ALA A 301 -24.31 -6.86 -20.09
CA ALA A 301 -22.95 -7.37 -20.29
C ALA A 301 -22.57 -8.42 -19.22
N LEU A 302 -22.89 -8.14 -17.95
CA LEU A 302 -22.64 -9.02 -16.81
C LEU A 302 -23.40 -10.35 -16.91
N LYS A 303 -24.69 -10.32 -17.30
CA LYS A 303 -25.50 -11.53 -17.53
C LYS A 303 -24.89 -12.41 -18.63
N TRP A 304 -24.52 -11.83 -19.77
CA TRP A 304 -23.83 -12.56 -20.86
C TRP A 304 -22.49 -13.13 -20.42
N TYR A 305 -21.70 -12.35 -19.67
CA TYR A 305 -20.38 -12.78 -19.20
C TYR A 305 -20.48 -13.94 -18.20
N LEU A 306 -21.39 -13.86 -17.23
CA LEU A 306 -21.61 -14.94 -16.25
C LEU A 306 -22.02 -16.24 -16.93
N ASN A 307 -23.01 -16.19 -17.83
CA ASN A 307 -23.44 -17.35 -18.62
C ASN A 307 -22.28 -17.96 -19.44
N LYS A 308 -21.54 -17.13 -20.20
CA LYS A 308 -20.42 -17.60 -21.04
C LYS A 308 -19.20 -18.11 -20.24
N THR A 309 -19.12 -17.80 -18.94
CA THR A 309 -18.02 -18.26 -18.07
C THR A 309 -18.43 -19.33 -17.06
N GLU A 310 -19.71 -19.63 -16.90
CA GLU A 310 -20.24 -20.56 -15.89
C GLU A 310 -19.48 -21.89 -15.84
N LYS A 311 -19.38 -22.57 -16.98
CA LYS A 311 -18.67 -23.86 -17.12
C LYS A 311 -17.14 -23.76 -17.13
N LEU A 312 -16.58 -22.55 -17.17
CA LEU A 312 -15.14 -22.27 -17.23
C LEU A 312 -14.57 -21.86 -15.85
N ARG A 313 -15.42 -21.74 -14.82
CA ARG A 313 -15.04 -21.22 -13.51
C ARG A 313 -14.42 -22.29 -12.62
N GLN A 314 -13.12 -22.16 -12.40
CA GLN A 314 -12.36 -22.87 -11.36
C GLN A 314 -12.21 -22.05 -10.06
N SER A 315 -12.66 -20.79 -10.05
CA SER A 315 -12.58 -19.90 -8.89
C SER A 315 -13.84 -19.06 -8.73
N THR A 316 -14.04 -18.55 -7.51
CA THR A 316 -15.17 -17.66 -7.19
C THR A 316 -14.91 -16.19 -7.53
N SER A 317 -13.82 -15.83 -8.22
CA SER A 317 -13.59 -14.46 -8.70
C SER A 317 -14.61 -14.11 -9.79
N LEU A 318 -15.22 -12.93 -9.73
CA LEU A 318 -16.15 -12.50 -10.80
C LEU A 318 -15.44 -12.50 -12.15
N PHE A 319 -14.32 -11.79 -12.28
CA PHE A 319 -13.55 -11.76 -13.51
C PHE A 319 -12.47 -12.84 -13.49
N ILE A 320 -12.46 -13.69 -14.51
CA ILE A 320 -11.43 -14.71 -14.77
C ILE A 320 -10.51 -14.26 -15.90
N ILE A 321 -9.23 -14.65 -15.83
CA ILE A 321 -8.27 -14.45 -16.91
C ILE A 321 -8.52 -15.50 -17.99
N HIS A 322 -8.52 -15.07 -19.25
CA HIS A 322 -8.48 -15.99 -20.38
C HIS A 322 -7.00 -16.24 -20.72
N ASP A 323 -6.49 -17.41 -20.36
CA ASP A 323 -5.16 -17.85 -20.79
C ASP A 323 -5.20 -18.16 -22.30
N HIS A 324 -4.78 -17.17 -23.09
CA HIS A 324 -3.95 -17.52 -24.23
C HIS A 324 -2.54 -17.81 -23.70
N PRO A 325 -1.89 -18.90 -24.11
CA PRO A 325 -0.49 -19.14 -23.78
C PRO A 325 0.38 -18.06 -24.43
N THR A 326 0.58 -16.97 -23.70
CA THR A 326 1.47 -15.89 -24.12
C THR A 326 2.89 -16.41 -24.02
N GLN A 327 3.42 -16.86 -25.17
CA GLN A 327 4.87 -16.98 -25.34
C GLN A 327 5.46 -15.63 -24.95
N ARG A 328 6.17 -15.59 -23.82
CA ARG A 328 6.90 -14.37 -23.42
C ARG A 328 7.88 -14.09 -24.56
N PRO A 329 7.84 -12.92 -25.22
CA PRO A 329 8.89 -12.59 -26.17
C PRO A 329 10.23 -12.69 -25.42
N PRO A 330 11.25 -13.35 -26.01
CA PRO A 330 12.55 -13.47 -25.37
C PRO A 330 13.05 -12.05 -25.05
N LYS A 331 13.64 -11.89 -23.86
CA LYS A 331 14.28 -10.62 -23.49
C LYS A 331 15.39 -10.37 -24.49
N THR A 332 15.20 -9.39 -25.36
CA THR A 332 16.30 -8.85 -26.16
C THR A 332 17.34 -8.29 -25.20
N LEU A 333 18.47 -8.99 -25.07
CA LEU A 333 19.68 -8.37 -24.59
C LEU A 333 20.06 -7.32 -25.64
N TYR A 334 20.03 -6.04 -25.25
CA TYR A 334 20.73 -5.04 -26.02
C TYR A 334 22.23 -5.36 -25.95
N PRO A 335 22.95 -5.46 -27.09
CA PRO A 335 24.40 -5.48 -27.05
C PRO A 335 24.90 -4.14 -26.53
N GLY A 336 25.92 -4.17 -25.67
CA GLY A 336 26.60 -2.96 -25.24
C GLY A 336 27.45 -2.39 -26.38
N GLY A 337 27.45 -1.06 -26.48
CA GLY A 337 28.42 -0.24 -27.20
C GLY A 337 28.88 0.87 -26.27
#